data_AF-A0A5S4EMG6-F1
#
_entry.id   AF-A0A5S4EMG6-F1
#
_cell.length_a   1.000
_cell.length_b   1.000
_cell.length_c   1.000
_cell.angle_alpha   90.00
_cell.angle_beta   90.00
_cell.angle_gamma   90.00
#
_symmetry.space_group_name_H-M   'P 1'
#
loop_
_entity.id
_entity.type
_entity.pdbx_description
1 polymer ?
#
loop_
_entity_poly.entity_id
_entity_poly.type
_entity_poly.pdbx_seq_one_letter_code
_entity_poly.pdbx_strand_id
1 'polypeptide(L)'
;MICELQRPGMTALHRVGLAGLSMTLDALEHDPEARATLHAAGLTWTRDERKVELELADGKEQSAMDSLLKLAFQIDKQGFFKLPGLERNTRMGLEQLALLHQCLLGSFLQHGRTRSTGSKANRVIEIGDKRLVLRDFAPITGYSHRNAACSEKDKNGKSKASDLFDIQGRFKTSISIVGWLYPGGTQRHVGFGESTLEEPVELALCLLFAPIGAIFFRLSSRRTGGKARTALVLPTLANLNLYARLRRYVVSNGAIELTAASPTDAALQVALMANAVQLGEELQTQIRVIAFGTVSWAKQQKSRTAAYAITPSHLSGLHNYELACRIFHNQWQTIKAKTDRKGNVKEPEQHFVRPFTAREIIADNVAGQRRWYAGFADWMTNPGTRISLQFERKELYQMTQEAHFDHPNERIFIAACHEAWRRRLGQIGDRARREGIAFSRLASGEYEKIRVALARCKNATSLRSVVTDFWSRAGSLPALQSGWNAILPLLEESEWRKARDLALLALASYQPGNADEAQALAENTATHEEGIEE
;
A
#
# COMPACT_ATOMS: atom_id res chain seq x y z
N MET A 1 14.87 29.77 -14.46
CA MET A 1 15.03 28.31 -14.26
C MET A 1 13.78 27.60 -14.78
N ILE A 2 13.92 26.57 -15.62
CA ILE A 2 12.77 25.89 -16.25
C ILE A 2 12.78 24.39 -15.91
N CYS A 3 11.66 23.89 -15.38
CA CYS A 3 11.44 22.48 -15.08
C CYS A 3 10.27 21.95 -15.91
N GLU A 4 10.50 20.93 -16.76
CA GLU A 4 9.50 20.41 -17.71
C GLU A 4 9.32 18.88 -17.57
N LEU A 5 8.07 18.40 -17.60
CA LEU A 5 7.70 17.00 -17.38
C LEU A 5 8.43 15.99 -18.27
N GLN A 6 8.69 16.34 -19.53
CA GLN A 6 9.31 15.45 -20.53
C GLN A 6 10.78 15.74 -20.79
N ARG A 7 11.43 16.55 -19.95
CA ARG A 7 12.87 16.79 -20.03
C ARG A 7 13.65 15.47 -19.90
N PRO A 8 14.71 15.24 -20.71
CA PRO A 8 15.60 14.10 -20.53
C PRO A 8 16.13 14.01 -19.09
N GLY A 9 16.23 12.80 -18.54
CA GLY A 9 16.64 12.56 -17.14
C GLY A 9 15.49 12.49 -16.13
N MET A 10 14.28 12.96 -16.50
CA MET A 10 13.11 12.91 -15.61
C MET A 10 12.63 11.47 -15.31
N THR A 11 12.98 10.96 -14.13
CA THR A 11 12.36 9.74 -13.59
C THR A 11 10.94 10.01 -13.08
N ALA A 12 10.16 8.95 -12.77
CA ALA A 12 8.82 9.12 -12.19
C ALA A 12 8.81 9.95 -10.90
N LEU A 13 9.86 9.84 -10.07
CA LEU A 13 9.98 10.62 -8.84
C LEU A 13 10.19 12.11 -9.13
N HIS A 14 11.02 12.44 -10.13
CA HIS A 14 11.21 13.83 -10.56
C HIS A 14 9.91 14.43 -11.08
N ARG A 15 9.16 13.69 -11.92
CA ARG A 15 7.92 14.19 -12.49
C ARG A 15 6.88 14.49 -11.41
N VAL A 16 6.68 13.57 -10.44
CA VAL A 16 5.78 13.87 -9.31
C VAL A 16 6.30 15.02 -8.46
N GLY A 17 7.62 15.16 -8.34
CA GLY A 17 8.26 16.29 -7.70
C GLY A 17 7.97 17.63 -8.37
N LEU A 18 8.05 17.70 -9.70
CA LEU A 18 7.61 18.87 -10.46
C LEU A 18 6.13 19.17 -10.24
N ALA A 19 5.28 18.14 -10.15
CA ALA A 19 3.89 18.33 -9.80
C ALA A 19 3.70 18.86 -8.36
N GLY A 20 4.51 18.39 -7.40
CA GLY A 20 4.55 18.95 -6.06
C GLY A 20 4.95 20.43 -6.03
N LEU A 21 5.93 20.82 -6.84
CA LEU A 21 6.34 22.23 -7.00
C LEU A 21 5.20 23.05 -7.58
N SER A 22 4.60 22.62 -8.69
CA SER A 22 3.47 23.30 -9.33
C SER A 22 2.30 23.47 -8.34
N MET A 23 1.92 22.41 -7.62
CA MET A 23 0.88 22.45 -6.59
C MET A 23 1.19 23.40 -5.44
N THR A 24 2.47 23.53 -5.07
CA THR A 24 2.89 24.42 -3.98
C THR A 24 2.80 25.86 -4.42
N LEU A 25 3.39 26.20 -5.56
CA LEU A 25 3.32 27.55 -6.13
C LEU A 25 1.87 27.99 -6.34
N ASP A 26 1.02 27.09 -6.79
CA ASP A 26 -0.42 27.28 -6.92
C ASP A 26 -1.12 27.64 -5.59
N ALA A 27 -0.73 26.98 -4.50
CA ALA A 27 -1.24 27.28 -3.17
C ALA A 27 -0.72 28.65 -2.67
N LEU A 28 0.57 28.94 -2.87
CA LEU A 28 1.18 30.20 -2.45
C LEU A 28 0.70 31.40 -3.29
N GLU A 29 0.32 31.18 -4.54
CA GLU A 29 -0.29 32.21 -5.41
C GLU A 29 -1.65 32.70 -4.86
N HIS A 30 -2.35 31.85 -4.10
CA HIS A 30 -3.64 32.12 -3.47
C HIS A 30 -3.51 32.56 -2.00
N ASP A 31 -2.29 32.71 -1.51
CA ASP A 31 -1.99 33.27 -0.19
C ASP A 31 -1.30 34.64 -0.40
N PRO A 32 -2.02 35.77 -0.22
CA PRO A 32 -1.48 37.09 -0.49
C PRO A 32 -0.20 37.42 0.28
N GLU A 33 -0.07 36.94 1.53
CA GLU A 33 1.10 37.17 2.38
C GLU A 33 2.30 36.37 1.87
N ALA A 34 2.09 35.10 1.55
CA ALA A 34 3.13 34.26 0.97
C ALA A 34 3.59 34.78 -0.40
N ARG A 35 2.65 35.19 -1.26
CA ARG A 35 2.96 35.78 -2.56
C ARG A 35 3.77 37.07 -2.44
N ALA A 36 3.38 37.98 -1.55
CA ALA A 36 4.12 39.21 -1.29
C ALA A 36 5.54 38.92 -0.77
N THR A 37 5.67 37.93 0.13
CA THR A 37 6.96 37.48 0.68
C THR A 37 7.90 36.99 -0.43
N LEU A 38 7.39 36.17 -1.37
CA LEU A 38 8.19 35.65 -2.47
C LEU A 38 8.59 36.73 -3.49
N HIS A 39 7.67 37.64 -3.83
CA HIS A 39 7.99 38.78 -4.68
C HIS A 39 9.08 39.67 -4.05
N ALA A 40 8.99 39.96 -2.75
CA ALA A 40 9.99 40.75 -2.04
C ALA A 40 11.37 40.04 -2.02
N ALA A 41 11.36 38.71 -1.91
CA ALA A 41 12.54 37.86 -2.02
C ALA A 41 13.09 37.76 -3.45
N GLY A 42 12.41 38.32 -4.46
CA GLY A 42 12.86 38.34 -5.85
C GLY A 42 12.48 37.09 -6.65
N LEU A 43 11.40 36.39 -6.28
CA LEU A 43 10.89 35.22 -6.99
C LEU A 43 9.56 35.54 -7.68
N THR A 44 9.52 35.34 -8.99
CA THR A 44 8.29 35.25 -9.79
C THR A 44 8.23 33.89 -10.48
N TRP A 45 7.02 33.46 -10.87
CA TRP A 45 6.85 32.17 -11.53
C TRP A 45 5.70 32.17 -12.51
N THR A 46 5.80 31.28 -13.50
CA THR A 46 4.71 30.89 -14.37
C THR A 46 4.54 29.37 -14.33
N ARG A 47 3.32 28.92 -14.59
CA ARG A 47 2.97 27.49 -14.60
C ARG A 47 2.09 27.23 -15.80
N ASP A 48 2.34 26.12 -16.48
CA ASP A 48 1.40 25.55 -17.42
C ASP A 48 1.19 24.06 -17.12
N GLU A 49 0.55 23.35 -18.03
CA GLU A 49 0.22 21.94 -17.86
C GLU A 49 1.45 21.01 -17.85
N ARG A 50 2.62 21.46 -18.31
CA ARG A 50 3.79 20.61 -18.57
C ARG A 50 5.08 21.12 -17.95
N LYS A 51 5.16 22.40 -17.61
CA LYS A 51 6.35 23.03 -17.04
C LYS A 51 6.03 24.07 -15.96
N VAL A 52 7.06 24.36 -15.19
CA VAL A 52 7.13 25.46 -14.22
C VAL A 52 8.37 26.27 -14.57
N GLU A 53 8.20 27.59 -14.66
CA GLU A 53 9.31 28.52 -14.86
C GLU A 53 9.43 29.41 -13.62
N LEU A 54 10.63 29.44 -13.05
CA LEU A 54 10.98 30.31 -11.93
C LEU A 54 11.92 31.40 -12.43
N GLU A 55 11.54 32.63 -12.20
CA GLU A 55 12.34 33.82 -12.45
C GLU A 55 12.88 34.32 -11.11
N LEU A 56 14.21 34.34 -10.99
CA LEU A 56 14.89 34.81 -9.80
C LEU A 56 15.63 36.10 -10.15
N ALA A 57 15.47 37.13 -9.33
CA ALA A 57 16.23 38.36 -9.47
C ALA A 57 17.72 38.09 -9.19
N ASP A 58 18.59 38.70 -10.00
CA ASP A 58 20.04 38.55 -9.89
C ASP A 58 20.54 38.85 -8.46
N GLY A 59 21.33 37.93 -7.91
CA GLY A 59 21.90 38.05 -6.57
C GLY A 59 20.91 37.78 -5.42
N LYS A 60 19.66 37.41 -5.72
CA LYS A 60 18.64 37.02 -4.72
C LYS A 60 18.29 35.54 -4.74
N GLU A 61 18.95 34.73 -5.56
CA GLU A 61 18.59 33.34 -5.85
C GLU A 61 18.48 32.50 -4.57
N GLN A 62 19.45 32.63 -3.66
CA GLN A 62 19.45 31.90 -2.40
C GLN A 62 18.33 32.35 -1.46
N SER A 63 18.11 33.65 -1.32
CA SER A 63 17.06 34.22 -0.46
C SER A 63 15.66 33.85 -0.96
N ALA A 64 15.45 33.97 -2.28
CA ALA A 64 14.23 33.54 -2.97
C ALA A 64 13.94 32.06 -2.72
N MET A 65 14.93 31.19 -2.89
CA MET A 65 14.76 29.75 -2.69
C MET A 65 14.53 29.41 -1.20
N ASP A 66 15.26 30.03 -0.27
CA ASP A 66 15.06 29.81 1.17
C ASP A 66 13.64 30.23 1.61
N SER A 67 13.15 31.37 1.14
CA SER A 67 11.76 31.78 1.36
C SER A 67 10.75 30.78 0.77
N LEU A 68 10.95 30.32 -0.47
CA LEU A 68 10.09 29.32 -1.10
C LEU A 68 10.06 28.02 -0.29
N LEU A 69 11.20 27.51 0.15
CA LEU A 69 11.26 26.26 0.90
C LEU A 69 10.65 26.39 2.30
N LYS A 70 10.85 27.52 2.99
CA LYS A 70 10.20 27.76 4.30
C LYS A 70 8.69 27.84 4.19
N LEU A 71 8.16 28.40 3.10
CA LEU A 71 6.73 28.49 2.81
C LEU A 71 6.16 27.15 2.33
N ALA A 72 6.91 26.37 1.54
CA ALA A 72 6.51 25.06 1.04
C ALA A 72 6.50 23.97 2.12
N PHE A 73 7.49 24.00 3.00
CA PHE A 73 7.79 22.97 3.99
C PHE A 73 7.55 23.48 5.40
N GLN A 74 6.28 23.69 5.74
CA GLN A 74 5.86 24.19 7.04
C GLN A 74 5.79 23.07 8.09
N ILE A 75 5.76 23.49 9.34
CA ILE A 75 5.53 22.66 10.52
C ILE A 75 4.39 23.32 11.29
N ASP A 76 3.37 22.56 11.65
CA ASP A 76 2.26 23.12 12.43
C ASP A 76 2.63 23.28 13.92
N LYS A 77 1.74 23.93 14.69
CA LYS A 77 1.94 24.16 16.13
C LYS A 77 2.03 22.87 16.95
N GLN A 78 1.59 21.74 16.39
CA GLN A 78 1.55 20.44 17.03
C GLN A 78 2.72 19.54 16.61
N GLY A 79 3.63 20.05 15.76
CA GLY A 79 4.79 19.34 15.24
C GLY A 79 4.50 18.37 14.09
N PHE A 80 3.36 18.48 13.41
CA PHE A 80 3.11 17.78 12.15
C PHE A 80 3.67 18.54 10.95
N PHE A 81 3.93 17.82 9.86
CA PHE A 81 4.27 18.42 8.59
C PHE A 81 3.05 19.15 8.03
N LYS A 82 3.23 20.41 7.64
CA LYS A 82 2.21 21.19 6.95
C LYS A 82 2.74 21.54 5.56
N LEU A 83 2.09 21.03 4.52
CA LEU A 83 2.53 21.15 3.14
C LEU A 83 1.44 21.88 2.34
N PRO A 84 1.53 23.22 2.15
CA PRO A 84 0.44 23.99 1.54
C PRO A 84 0.00 23.49 0.17
N GLY A 85 0.91 22.90 -0.62
CA GLY A 85 0.56 22.31 -1.91
C GLY A 85 -0.51 21.21 -1.84
N LEU A 86 -0.66 20.54 -0.68
CA LEU A 86 -1.70 19.54 -0.42
C LEU A 86 -3.00 20.14 0.13
N GLU A 87 -2.99 21.39 0.61
CA GLU A 87 -4.09 21.99 1.40
C GLU A 87 -4.85 23.13 0.68
N ARG A 88 -4.59 23.40 -0.61
CA ARG A 88 -5.14 24.57 -1.35
C ARG A 88 -6.64 24.81 -1.14
N ASN A 89 -7.45 23.74 -1.14
CA ASN A 89 -8.92 23.85 -1.02
C ASN A 89 -9.48 23.23 0.26
N THR A 90 -8.71 22.37 0.92
CA THR A 90 -9.19 21.58 2.05
C THR A 90 -8.03 21.31 2.98
N ARG A 91 -8.21 21.69 4.24
CA ARG A 91 -7.21 21.46 5.28
C ARG A 91 -7.18 19.97 5.63
N MET A 92 -5.98 19.42 5.83
CA MET A 92 -5.86 18.05 6.31
C MET A 92 -6.35 17.94 7.77
N GLY A 93 -7.17 16.94 8.06
CA GLY A 93 -7.50 16.54 9.42
C GLY A 93 -6.32 15.86 10.11
N LEU A 94 -6.45 15.63 11.42
CA LEU A 94 -5.40 14.98 12.21
C LEU A 94 -5.07 13.56 11.71
N GLU A 95 -6.06 12.84 11.20
CA GLU A 95 -5.88 11.51 10.60
C GLU A 95 -4.96 11.56 9.38
N GLN A 96 -5.23 12.47 8.43
CA GLN A 96 -4.42 12.66 7.23
C GLN A 96 -3.01 13.13 7.59
N LEU A 97 -2.88 14.08 8.52
CA LEU A 97 -1.59 14.57 9.02
C LEU A 97 -0.76 13.45 9.65
N ALA A 98 -1.39 12.58 10.43
CA ALA A 98 -0.76 11.44 11.05
C ALA A 98 -0.24 10.42 10.03
N LEU A 99 -1.05 10.10 9.02
CA LEU A 99 -0.67 9.20 7.95
C LEU A 99 0.50 9.77 7.14
N LEU A 100 0.41 11.05 6.74
CA LEU A 100 1.47 11.74 6.03
C LEU A 100 2.76 11.75 6.84
N HIS A 101 2.68 12.05 8.14
CA HIS A 101 3.82 12.04 9.05
C HIS A 101 4.48 10.66 9.11
N GLN A 102 3.72 9.58 9.33
CA GLN A 102 4.25 8.22 9.34
C GLN A 102 4.91 7.83 8.01
N CYS A 103 4.30 8.24 6.89
CA CYS A 103 4.80 7.92 5.55
C CYS A 103 6.06 8.71 5.19
N LEU A 104 6.16 9.98 5.56
CA LEU A 104 7.36 10.79 5.36
C LEU A 104 8.53 10.24 6.18
N LEU A 105 8.31 9.89 7.45
CA LEU A 105 9.28 9.16 8.28
C LEU A 105 9.53 7.72 7.78
N GLY A 106 8.64 7.20 6.93
CA GLY A 106 8.75 5.94 6.22
C GLY A 106 9.65 5.97 5.00
N SER A 107 9.90 7.16 4.43
CA SER A 107 10.43 7.31 3.08
C SER A 107 11.55 8.36 3.00
N PHE A 108 11.19 9.63 2.89
CA PHE A 108 12.14 10.73 2.69
C PHE A 108 12.93 11.09 3.96
N LEU A 109 12.28 11.00 5.12
CA LEU A 109 12.84 11.47 6.40
C LEU A 109 13.05 10.31 7.37
N GLN A 110 13.59 9.19 6.89
CA GLN A 110 13.82 8.00 7.73
C GLN A 110 14.92 8.23 8.77
N HIS A 111 16.00 8.91 8.37
CA HIS A 111 17.19 9.11 9.19
C HIS A 111 17.05 10.25 10.19
N GLY A 112 17.53 10.06 11.41
CA GLY A 112 17.49 11.09 12.45
C GLY A 112 18.34 12.33 12.14
N ARG A 113 19.26 12.26 11.18
CA ARG A 113 20.05 13.43 10.74
C ARG A 113 19.31 14.34 9.77
N THR A 114 18.24 13.86 9.14
CA THR A 114 17.48 14.63 8.14
C THR A 114 16.32 15.40 8.76
N ARG A 115 16.15 15.32 10.09
CA ARG A 115 15.10 15.96 10.87
C ARG A 115 15.51 16.19 12.31
N SER A 116 15.00 17.25 12.93
CA SER A 116 15.05 17.45 14.37
C SER A 116 13.66 17.25 14.96
N THR A 117 13.59 16.66 16.16
CA THR A 117 12.33 16.36 16.82
C THR A 117 12.34 16.77 18.29
N GLY A 118 11.17 17.05 18.84
CA GLY A 118 10.94 17.18 20.27
C GLY A 118 10.95 15.84 21.01
N SER A 119 10.52 15.86 22.26
CA SER A 119 10.38 14.66 23.10
C SER A 119 9.32 13.71 22.52
N LYS A 120 9.60 12.41 22.63
CA LYS A 120 8.67 11.36 22.21
C LYS A 120 7.56 11.20 23.24
N ALA A 121 6.33 11.11 22.76
CA ALA A 121 5.17 10.75 23.56
C ALA A 121 4.17 9.98 22.70
N ASN A 122 3.35 9.15 23.35
CA ASN A 122 2.20 8.57 22.66
C ASN A 122 1.18 9.68 22.38
N ARG A 123 0.62 9.66 21.18
CA ARG A 123 -0.39 10.63 20.77
C ARG A 123 -1.66 9.91 20.32
N VAL A 124 -2.78 10.28 20.91
CA VAL A 124 -4.10 9.73 20.56
C VAL A 124 -4.77 10.69 19.58
N ILE A 125 -5.36 10.12 18.52
CA ILE A 125 -6.13 10.83 17.52
C ILE A 125 -7.52 10.21 17.50
N GLU A 126 -8.53 11.04 17.73
CA GLU A 126 -9.94 10.64 17.70
C GLU A 126 -10.49 10.78 16.28
N ILE A 127 -11.11 9.72 15.78
CA ILE A 127 -11.68 9.62 14.44
C ILE A 127 -13.10 9.08 14.62
N GLY A 128 -14.06 9.98 14.84
CA GLY A 128 -15.41 9.58 15.26
C GLY A 128 -15.36 8.85 16.61
N ASP A 129 -15.84 7.60 16.64
CA ASP A 129 -15.78 6.70 17.80
C ASP A 129 -14.45 5.92 17.92
N LYS A 130 -13.55 6.08 16.94
CA LYS A 130 -12.28 5.35 16.88
C LYS A 130 -11.14 6.16 17.49
N ARG A 131 -10.16 5.44 18.05
CA ARG A 131 -8.96 6.01 18.68
C ARG A 131 -7.70 5.44 18.04
N LEU A 132 -7.06 6.23 17.18
CA LEU A 132 -5.78 5.87 16.60
C LEU A 132 -4.66 6.33 17.53
N VAL A 133 -3.76 5.42 17.92
CA VAL A 133 -2.61 5.75 18.76
C VAL A 133 -1.33 5.79 17.93
N LEU A 134 -0.74 6.97 17.82
CA LEU A 134 0.61 7.16 17.31
C LEU A 134 1.60 6.94 18.44
N ARG A 135 2.16 5.73 18.49
CA ARG A 135 3.21 5.37 19.45
C ARG A 135 4.49 6.13 19.11
N ASP A 136 5.21 6.58 20.15
CA ASP A 136 6.49 7.29 20.02
C ASP A 136 6.43 8.51 19.08
N PHE A 137 5.28 9.21 19.03
CA PHE A 137 5.15 10.42 18.23
C PHE A 137 6.16 11.47 18.73
N ALA A 138 6.95 12.00 17.80
CA ALA A 138 7.95 13.01 18.06
C ALA A 138 7.62 14.26 17.22
N PRO A 139 7.21 15.38 17.85
CA PRO A 139 6.93 16.63 17.14
C PRO A 139 8.13 17.05 16.28
N ILE A 140 7.93 17.33 15.00
CA ILE A 140 9.01 17.83 14.13
C ILE A 140 9.32 19.29 14.50
N THR A 141 10.60 19.64 14.56
CA THR A 141 11.04 21.03 14.78
C THR A 141 11.84 21.58 13.59
N GLY A 142 12.33 20.71 12.71
CA GLY A 142 13.08 21.06 11.50
C GLY A 142 13.37 19.82 10.65
N TYR A 143 13.59 20.00 9.35
CA TYR A 143 13.93 18.91 8.43
C TYR A 143 14.61 19.42 7.15
N SER A 144 15.38 18.54 6.50
CA SER A 144 16.29 18.90 5.39
C SER A 144 15.63 19.67 4.26
N HIS A 145 14.44 19.26 3.81
CA HIS A 145 13.75 19.94 2.70
C HIS A 145 13.48 21.42 2.94
N ARG A 146 13.15 21.79 4.19
CA ARG A 146 12.92 23.18 4.59
C ARG A 146 14.22 24.01 4.59
N ASN A 147 15.34 23.37 4.88
CA ASN A 147 16.62 24.03 5.14
C ASN A 147 17.62 23.91 3.98
N ALA A 148 17.24 23.30 2.84
CA ALA A 148 18.15 22.95 1.76
C ALA A 148 18.84 24.17 1.11
N ALA A 149 18.21 25.35 1.17
CA ALA A 149 18.79 26.61 0.69
C ALA A 149 19.44 27.47 1.80
N CYS A 150 19.27 27.10 3.07
CA CYS A 150 19.71 27.90 4.20
C CYS A 150 21.25 27.94 4.27
N SER A 151 21.84 29.13 4.27
CA SER A 151 23.27 29.30 4.56
C SER A 151 23.51 29.23 6.07
N GLU A 152 24.24 28.22 6.51
CA GLU A 152 24.77 28.19 7.89
C GLU A 152 26.09 28.97 7.95
N LYS A 153 26.37 29.60 9.09
CA LYS A 153 27.73 30.05 9.41
C LYS A 153 28.42 28.98 10.23
N ASP A 154 29.69 28.72 9.91
CA ASP A 154 30.51 27.82 10.72
C ASP A 154 30.81 28.43 12.10
N LYS A 155 31.49 27.66 12.96
CA LYS A 155 31.88 28.11 14.31
C LYS A 155 32.78 29.35 14.31
N ASN A 156 33.37 29.70 13.17
CA ASN A 156 34.26 30.84 12.98
C ASN A 156 33.55 32.00 12.24
N GLY A 157 32.24 31.92 12.04
CA GLY A 157 31.43 32.95 11.38
C GLY A 157 31.51 32.96 9.85
N LYS A 158 32.20 32.00 9.22
CA LYS A 158 32.28 31.90 7.75
C LYS A 158 31.06 31.22 7.17
N SER A 159 30.57 31.74 6.04
CA SER A 159 29.46 31.14 5.30
C SER A 159 29.81 29.74 4.83
N LYS A 160 28.95 28.78 5.14
CA LYS A 160 29.01 27.40 4.66
C LYS A 160 28.07 27.26 3.47
N ALA A 161 28.52 26.52 2.45
CA ALA A 161 27.67 26.14 1.33
C ALA A 161 26.43 25.37 1.84
N SER A 162 25.26 25.69 1.30
CA SER A 162 24.02 24.95 1.59
C SER A 162 23.95 23.70 0.70
N ASP A 163 22.84 22.95 0.73
CA ASP A 163 22.69 21.79 -0.15
C ASP A 163 22.62 22.24 -1.62
N LEU A 164 21.94 23.36 -1.90
CA LEU A 164 21.69 23.87 -3.26
C LEU A 164 22.68 24.94 -3.75
N PHE A 165 23.31 25.69 -2.83
CA PHE A 165 24.10 26.88 -3.18
C PHE A 165 25.57 26.76 -2.76
N ASP A 166 26.47 27.37 -3.54
CA ASP A 166 27.88 27.54 -3.20
C ASP A 166 28.06 28.58 -2.08
N ILE A 167 29.31 28.81 -1.65
CA ILE A 167 29.62 29.79 -0.59
C ILE A 167 29.36 31.24 -1.03
N GLN A 168 29.23 31.49 -2.33
CA GLN A 168 28.91 32.78 -2.93
C GLN A 168 27.39 32.99 -3.09
N GLY A 169 26.56 32.00 -2.71
CA GLY A 169 25.11 32.09 -2.83
C GLY A 169 24.58 31.84 -4.24
N ARG A 170 25.39 31.27 -5.13
CA ARG A 170 24.98 30.86 -6.48
C ARG A 170 24.61 29.39 -6.50
N PHE A 171 23.71 28.99 -7.40
CA PHE A 171 23.38 27.58 -7.56
C PHE A 171 24.63 26.77 -7.89
N LYS A 172 24.79 25.63 -7.22
CA LYS A 172 25.82 24.67 -7.61
C LYS A 172 25.50 24.13 -9.01
N THR A 173 26.55 23.86 -9.78
CA THR A 173 26.44 23.27 -11.12
C THR A 173 25.88 21.85 -11.09
N SER A 174 26.11 21.13 -10.00
CA SER A 174 25.69 19.76 -9.80
C SER A 174 25.30 19.54 -8.33
N ILE A 175 24.20 18.83 -8.09
CA ILE A 175 23.67 18.53 -6.76
C ILE A 175 23.79 17.03 -6.52
N SER A 176 24.55 16.64 -5.49
CA SER A 176 24.65 15.25 -5.09
C SER A 176 23.31 14.74 -4.55
N ILE A 177 22.83 13.63 -5.12
CA ILE A 177 21.58 12.99 -4.74
C ILE A 177 21.78 12.14 -3.50
N VAL A 178 21.18 12.62 -2.41
CA VAL A 178 21.18 12.00 -1.09
C VAL A 178 19.83 11.34 -0.79
N GLY A 179 19.82 10.37 0.12
CA GLY A 179 18.66 9.52 0.36
C GLY A 179 17.37 10.26 0.79
N TRP A 180 17.47 11.48 1.32
CA TRP A 180 16.29 12.28 1.66
C TRP A 180 15.71 13.05 0.46
N LEU A 181 16.48 13.30 -0.60
CA LEU A 181 15.99 13.81 -1.89
C LEU A 181 15.44 12.66 -2.75
N TYR A 182 16.14 11.53 -2.76
CA TYR A 182 15.77 10.35 -3.53
C TYR A 182 15.77 9.09 -2.63
N PRO A 183 14.62 8.72 -2.02
CA PRO A 183 14.54 7.55 -1.15
C PRO A 183 14.95 6.26 -1.87
N GLY A 184 15.98 5.59 -1.33
CA GLY A 184 16.57 4.38 -1.95
C GLY A 184 17.58 4.66 -3.06
N GLY A 185 17.87 5.93 -3.37
CA GLY A 185 19.06 6.35 -4.10
C GLY A 185 20.22 6.45 -3.10
N THR A 186 21.10 5.47 -3.10
CA THR A 186 22.33 5.50 -2.29
C THR A 186 23.54 5.33 -3.19
N GLN A 187 24.64 5.99 -2.81
CA GLN A 187 25.97 5.71 -3.33
C GLN A 187 26.24 4.19 -3.23
N ARG A 188 26.54 3.53 -4.36
CA ARG A 188 26.69 2.07 -4.40
C ARG A 188 27.87 1.59 -3.55
N HIS A 189 28.90 2.42 -3.39
CA HIS A 189 30.06 2.15 -2.53
C HIS A 189 30.49 3.41 -1.78
N VAL A 190 30.29 3.44 -0.45
CA VAL A 190 30.70 4.56 0.42
C VAL A 190 32.21 4.83 0.36
N GLY A 191 33.02 3.85 -0.04
CA GLY A 191 34.47 3.96 -0.21
C GLY A 191 34.96 4.53 -1.55
N PHE A 192 34.08 4.70 -2.56
CA PHE A 192 34.44 5.26 -3.87
C PHE A 192 33.52 6.42 -4.23
N GLY A 193 34.05 7.65 -4.12
CA GLY A 193 33.34 8.92 -4.38
C GLY A 193 32.68 8.99 -5.76
N GLU A 194 33.22 8.27 -6.75
CA GLU A 194 32.76 8.22 -8.15
C GLU A 194 31.37 7.60 -8.36
N SER A 195 30.78 6.98 -7.33
CA SER A 195 29.43 6.38 -7.42
C SER A 195 28.31 7.28 -6.87
N THR A 196 28.61 8.55 -6.59
CA THR A 196 27.63 9.54 -6.14
C THR A 196 26.78 9.96 -7.33
N LEU A 197 25.47 9.74 -7.25
CA LEU A 197 24.54 10.25 -8.25
C LEU A 197 24.48 11.76 -8.10
N GLU A 198 24.55 12.49 -9.20
CA GLU A 198 24.38 13.93 -9.21
C GLU A 198 23.36 14.34 -10.26
N GLU A 199 22.64 15.41 -9.98
CA GLU A 199 21.64 15.98 -10.88
C GLU A 199 21.90 17.49 -11.05
N PRO A 200 21.58 18.07 -12.21
CA PRO A 200 21.53 19.51 -12.36
C PRO A 200 20.46 20.10 -11.43
N VAL A 201 20.62 21.39 -11.10
CA VAL A 201 19.78 22.07 -10.13
C VAL A 201 18.28 21.96 -10.42
N GLU A 202 17.87 21.95 -11.68
CA GLU A 202 16.45 21.89 -12.04
C GLU A 202 15.83 20.53 -11.71
N LEU A 203 16.59 19.45 -11.91
CA LEU A 203 16.15 18.09 -11.57
C LEU A 203 16.20 17.87 -10.06
N ALA A 204 17.23 18.37 -9.38
CA ALA A 204 17.31 18.35 -7.93
C ALA A 204 16.15 19.13 -7.26
N LEU A 205 15.76 20.27 -7.83
CA LEU A 205 14.61 21.03 -7.37
C LEU A 205 13.31 20.23 -7.52
N CYS A 206 13.14 19.50 -8.62
CA CYS A 206 12.00 18.59 -8.77
C CYS A 206 11.99 17.54 -7.65
N LEU A 207 13.11 16.86 -7.38
CA LEU A 207 13.21 15.88 -6.30
C LEU A 207 12.91 16.47 -4.92
N LEU A 208 13.33 17.71 -4.68
CA LEU A 208 13.07 18.41 -3.42
C LEU A 208 11.56 18.55 -3.14
N PHE A 209 10.73 18.68 -4.17
CA PHE A 209 9.27 18.78 -4.04
C PHE A 209 8.55 17.41 -4.16
N ALA A 210 9.28 16.31 -4.36
CA ALA A 210 8.73 14.97 -4.42
C ALA A 210 7.91 14.55 -3.17
N PRO A 211 8.24 14.96 -1.93
CA PRO A 211 7.41 14.65 -0.77
C PRO A 211 5.99 15.24 -0.83
N ILE A 212 5.80 16.35 -1.55
CA ILE A 212 4.48 16.97 -1.75
C ILE A 212 3.75 16.26 -2.89
N GLY A 213 4.47 15.98 -3.98
CA GLY A 213 3.91 15.35 -5.16
C GLY A 213 3.53 13.89 -4.97
N ALA A 214 4.37 13.08 -4.31
CA ALA A 214 4.18 11.64 -4.19
C ALA A 214 2.90 11.28 -3.43
N ILE A 215 2.23 10.21 -3.86
CA ILE A 215 1.09 9.63 -3.15
C ILE A 215 1.60 8.59 -2.14
N PHE A 216 1.09 8.65 -0.91
CA PHE A 216 1.51 7.77 0.17
C PHE A 216 0.39 6.82 0.60
N PHE A 217 0.77 5.57 0.84
CA PHE A 217 -0.08 4.57 1.50
C PHE A 217 0.67 3.97 2.69
N ARG A 218 -0.08 3.70 3.76
CA ARG A 218 0.38 2.77 4.79
C ARG A 218 0.22 1.35 4.27
N LEU A 219 1.26 0.54 4.41
CA LEU A 219 1.20 -0.88 4.06
C LEU A 219 0.93 -1.72 5.31
N SER A 220 0.00 -2.66 5.18
CA SER A 220 -0.33 -3.63 6.22
C SER A 220 -0.49 -5.02 5.58
N SER A 221 0.65 -5.66 5.31
CA SER A 221 0.72 -7.00 4.71
C SER A 221 0.91 -8.06 5.79
N ARG A 222 -0.01 -9.02 5.88
CA ARG A 222 0.17 -10.22 6.73
C ARG A 222 1.18 -11.17 6.13
N ARG A 223 1.26 -11.25 4.79
CA ARG A 223 2.17 -12.16 4.09
C ARG A 223 3.64 -11.85 4.35
N THR A 224 3.99 -10.57 4.42
CA THR A 224 5.37 -10.13 4.63
C THR A 224 5.69 -9.86 6.11
N GLY A 225 4.73 -10.09 7.01
CA GLY A 225 4.87 -9.81 8.44
C GLY A 225 5.13 -8.33 8.73
N GLY A 226 4.47 -7.43 8.00
CA GLY A 226 4.61 -5.98 8.21
C GLY A 226 6.00 -5.40 7.93
N LYS A 227 6.88 -6.14 7.23
CA LYS A 227 8.23 -5.66 6.89
C LYS A 227 8.16 -4.39 6.05
N ALA A 228 7.30 -4.35 5.04
CA ALA A 228 6.98 -3.14 4.29
C ALA A 228 5.89 -2.34 5.03
N ARG A 229 6.15 -1.06 5.30
CA ARG A 229 5.28 -0.20 6.11
C ARG A 229 4.72 0.99 5.36
N THR A 230 5.38 1.41 4.29
CA THR A 230 5.00 2.59 3.51
C THR A 230 5.17 2.31 2.02
N ALA A 231 4.21 2.72 1.21
CA ALA A 231 4.32 2.75 -0.24
C ALA A 231 4.31 4.19 -0.75
N LEU A 232 5.19 4.45 -1.71
CA LEU A 232 5.20 5.66 -2.53
C LEU A 232 4.65 5.28 -3.90
N VAL A 233 3.48 5.81 -4.24
CA VAL A 233 2.85 5.62 -5.54
C VAL A 233 3.14 6.84 -6.40
N LEU A 234 3.69 6.58 -7.58
CA LEU A 234 4.23 7.54 -8.54
C LEU A 234 3.54 7.31 -9.90
N PRO A 235 2.33 7.86 -10.11
CA PRO A 235 1.68 7.85 -11.41
C PRO A 235 2.56 8.56 -12.45
N THR A 236 2.55 8.06 -13.69
CA THR A 236 3.16 8.81 -14.79
C THR A 236 2.30 10.02 -15.13
N LEU A 237 2.97 11.12 -15.49
CA LEU A 237 2.36 12.44 -15.60
C LEU A 237 2.46 12.93 -17.04
N ALA A 238 1.32 13.29 -17.62
CA ALA A 238 1.23 14.03 -18.87
C ALA A 238 0.83 15.51 -18.65
N ASN A 239 0.15 15.80 -17.54
CA ASN A 239 -0.40 17.11 -17.22
C ASN A 239 -0.37 17.38 -15.70
N LEU A 240 0.23 18.50 -15.30
CA LEU A 240 0.40 18.91 -13.91
C LEU A 240 -0.92 19.28 -13.23
N ASN A 241 -1.87 19.88 -13.95
CA ASN A 241 -3.17 20.29 -13.42
C ASN A 241 -4.07 19.08 -13.13
N LEU A 242 -4.09 18.11 -14.04
CA LEU A 242 -4.85 16.86 -13.85
C LEU A 242 -4.30 16.07 -12.66
N TYR A 243 -2.97 15.98 -12.54
CA TYR A 243 -2.38 15.34 -11.36
C TYR A 243 -2.68 16.07 -10.06
N ALA A 244 -2.66 17.41 -10.05
CA ALA A 244 -3.00 18.18 -8.87
C ALA A 244 -4.43 17.85 -8.39
N ARG A 245 -5.39 17.65 -9.31
CA ARG A 245 -6.75 17.20 -8.99
C ARG A 245 -6.74 15.81 -8.34
N LEU A 246 -6.08 14.83 -8.96
CA LEU A 246 -5.93 13.48 -8.39
C LEU A 246 -5.30 13.54 -6.99
N ARG A 247 -4.16 14.22 -6.86
CA ARG A 247 -3.38 14.23 -5.62
C ARG A 247 -4.16 14.84 -4.47
N ARG A 248 -4.93 15.90 -4.73
CA ARG A 248 -5.84 16.54 -3.76
C ARG A 248 -7.01 15.63 -3.38
N TYR A 249 -7.60 14.93 -4.34
CA TYR A 249 -8.62 13.94 -4.05
C TYR A 249 -8.07 12.81 -3.16
N VAL A 250 -6.88 12.27 -3.49
CA VAL A 250 -6.27 11.20 -2.70
C VAL A 250 -5.97 11.68 -1.27
N VAL A 251 -5.41 12.88 -1.08
CA VAL A 251 -5.08 13.38 0.27
C VAL A 251 -6.30 13.72 1.12
N SER A 252 -7.47 13.99 0.53
CA SER A 252 -8.71 14.19 1.29
C SER A 252 -9.28 12.90 1.90
N ASN A 253 -8.78 11.73 1.48
CA ASN A 253 -9.23 10.45 2.04
C ASN A 253 -8.57 10.13 3.40
N GLY A 254 -9.22 9.28 4.19
CA GLY A 254 -8.79 8.92 5.55
C GLY A 254 -7.81 7.75 5.58
N ALA A 255 -7.54 7.25 6.79
CA ALA A 255 -6.65 6.11 7.00
C ALA A 255 -7.27 4.81 6.51
N ILE A 256 -8.61 4.71 6.43
CA ILE A 256 -9.28 3.57 5.81
C ILE A 256 -8.82 3.46 4.37
N GLU A 257 -9.04 4.49 3.56
CA GLU A 257 -8.79 4.44 2.12
C GLU A 257 -7.30 4.48 1.79
N LEU A 258 -6.46 5.11 2.63
CA LEU A 258 -5.01 5.21 2.42
C LEU A 258 -4.19 4.11 3.12
N THR A 259 -4.83 2.99 3.45
CA THR A 259 -4.16 1.75 3.89
C THR A 259 -4.28 0.68 2.80
N ALA A 260 -3.15 0.14 2.36
CA ALA A 260 -3.09 -0.92 1.36
C ALA A 260 -2.51 -2.22 1.92
N ALA A 261 -2.95 -3.35 1.37
CA ALA A 261 -2.52 -4.69 1.75
C ALA A 261 -1.12 -5.00 1.21
N SER A 262 -0.79 -4.49 0.02
CA SER A 262 0.50 -4.64 -0.66
C SER A 262 0.85 -3.39 -1.46
N PRO A 263 2.09 -3.27 -1.99
CA PRO A 263 2.43 -2.19 -2.91
C PRO A 263 1.60 -2.19 -4.19
N THR A 264 1.30 -3.37 -4.73
CA THR A 264 0.43 -3.53 -5.91
C THR A 264 -1.00 -3.10 -5.61
N ASP A 265 -1.53 -3.43 -4.42
CA ASP A 265 -2.83 -2.95 -3.93
C ASP A 265 -2.84 -1.41 -3.89
N ALA A 266 -1.81 -0.77 -3.34
CA ALA A 266 -1.72 0.70 -3.32
C ALA A 266 -1.76 1.32 -4.73
N ALA A 267 -1.04 0.73 -5.69
CA ALA A 267 -1.03 1.22 -7.07
C ALA A 267 -2.39 1.06 -7.77
N LEU A 268 -3.05 -0.08 -7.58
CA LEU A 268 -4.37 -0.33 -8.16
C LEU A 268 -5.45 0.53 -7.50
N GLN A 269 -5.39 0.78 -6.18
CA GLN A 269 -6.29 1.73 -5.52
C GLN A 269 -6.16 3.13 -6.12
N VAL A 270 -4.95 3.62 -6.41
CA VAL A 270 -4.75 4.90 -7.10
C VAL A 270 -5.36 4.90 -8.49
N ALA A 271 -5.27 3.79 -9.23
CA ALA A 271 -5.93 3.66 -10.53
C ALA A 271 -7.46 3.80 -10.40
N LEU A 272 -8.07 3.19 -9.38
CA LEU A 272 -9.51 3.33 -9.12
C LEU A 272 -9.89 4.74 -8.67
N MET A 273 -9.07 5.37 -7.82
CA MET A 273 -9.27 6.77 -7.40
C MET A 273 -9.17 7.73 -8.60
N ALA A 274 -8.29 7.46 -9.56
CA ALA A 274 -8.21 8.23 -10.81
C ALA A 274 -9.50 8.10 -11.65
N ASN A 275 -10.08 6.91 -11.74
CA ASN A 275 -11.38 6.70 -12.39
C ASN A 275 -12.50 7.50 -11.69
N ALA A 276 -12.50 7.53 -10.35
CA ALA A 276 -13.51 8.24 -9.56
C ALA A 276 -13.53 9.77 -9.79
N VAL A 277 -12.39 10.37 -10.13
CA VAL A 277 -12.28 11.79 -10.49
C VAL A 277 -12.35 12.06 -11.99
N GLN A 278 -12.80 11.06 -12.77
CA GLN A 278 -12.92 11.09 -14.23
C GLN A 278 -11.58 11.39 -14.94
N LEU A 279 -10.47 10.96 -14.35
CA LEU A 279 -9.13 11.06 -14.92
C LEU A 279 -8.60 9.72 -15.42
N GLY A 280 -9.43 8.67 -15.41
CA GLY A 280 -9.04 7.30 -15.75
C GLY A 280 -8.43 7.17 -17.15
N GLU A 281 -9.07 7.77 -18.15
CA GLU A 281 -8.61 7.75 -19.55
C GLU A 281 -7.32 8.56 -19.75
N GLU A 282 -7.21 9.69 -19.04
CA GLU A 282 -6.06 10.60 -19.11
C GLU A 282 -4.85 10.08 -18.29
N LEU A 283 -5.11 9.18 -17.33
CA LEU A 283 -4.13 8.52 -16.47
C LEU A 283 -3.96 7.02 -16.79
N GLN A 284 -4.25 6.58 -18.02
CA GLN A 284 -3.97 5.21 -18.53
C GLN A 284 -2.47 4.84 -18.58
N THR A 285 -1.63 5.60 -17.89
CA THR A 285 -0.19 5.51 -17.93
C THR A 285 0.35 4.59 -16.85
N GLN A 286 1.64 4.29 -16.94
CA GLN A 286 2.34 3.47 -15.97
C GLN A 286 2.32 4.10 -14.58
N ILE A 287 1.84 3.38 -13.57
CA ILE A 287 1.96 3.70 -12.16
C ILE A 287 3.14 2.94 -11.59
N ARG A 288 4.14 3.65 -11.08
CA ARG A 288 5.24 3.03 -10.33
C ARG A 288 4.93 3.06 -8.85
N VAL A 289 5.26 2.00 -8.14
CA VAL A 289 5.13 1.96 -6.68
C VAL A 289 6.42 1.46 -6.06
N ILE A 290 6.85 2.12 -4.99
CA ILE A 290 8.06 1.79 -4.24
C ILE A 290 7.66 1.54 -2.79
N ALA A 291 8.01 0.36 -2.27
CA ALA A 291 7.74 -0.02 -0.90
C ALA A 291 8.98 0.17 -0.02
N PHE A 292 8.78 0.72 1.17
CA PHE A 292 9.82 0.93 2.17
C PHE A 292 9.50 0.15 3.44
N GLY A 293 10.54 -0.47 3.99
CA GLY A 293 10.40 -1.39 5.10
C GLY A 293 11.68 -1.61 5.88
N THR A 294 11.57 -2.29 7.02
CA THR A 294 12.73 -2.70 7.81
C THR A 294 13.29 -4.03 7.29
N VAL A 295 14.62 -4.10 7.18
CA VAL A 295 15.34 -5.32 6.82
C VAL A 295 16.23 -5.74 7.98
N SER A 296 16.48 -7.05 8.11
CA SER A 296 17.17 -7.64 9.27
C SER A 296 18.56 -7.04 9.55
N TRP A 297 19.26 -6.60 8.51
CA TRP A 297 20.63 -6.08 8.57
C TRP A 297 20.73 -4.56 8.71
N ALA A 298 19.62 -3.82 8.58
CA ALA A 298 19.59 -2.37 8.71
C ALA A 298 18.29 -1.91 9.39
N LYS A 299 18.25 -1.96 10.72
CA LYS A 299 17.08 -1.53 11.51
C LYS A 299 16.90 -0.01 11.55
N GLN A 300 17.98 0.76 11.36
CA GLN A 300 17.97 2.22 11.45
C GLN A 300 17.50 2.92 10.16
N GLN A 301 17.64 2.26 9.00
CA GLN A 301 17.23 2.80 7.69
C GLN A 301 16.17 1.90 7.07
N LYS A 302 15.04 2.47 6.64
CA LYS A 302 14.03 1.68 5.93
C LYS A 302 14.50 1.50 4.48
N SER A 303 14.83 0.26 4.14
CA SER A 303 15.31 -0.07 2.80
C SER A 303 14.14 -0.13 1.80
N ARG A 304 14.45 0.08 0.52
CA ARG A 304 13.51 -0.23 -0.56
C ARG A 304 13.29 -1.74 -0.60
N THR A 305 12.13 -2.21 -0.19
CA THR A 305 11.81 -3.64 -0.07
C THR A 305 11.17 -4.21 -1.34
N ALA A 306 10.50 -3.37 -2.14
CA ALA A 306 9.94 -3.75 -3.42
C ALA A 306 9.76 -2.53 -4.34
N ALA A 307 9.73 -2.78 -5.65
CA ALA A 307 9.35 -1.79 -6.65
C ALA A 307 8.57 -2.49 -7.77
N TYR A 308 7.44 -1.90 -8.18
CA TYR A 308 6.61 -2.41 -9.27
C TYR A 308 6.26 -1.27 -10.23
N ALA A 309 5.97 -1.64 -11.47
CA ALA A 309 5.44 -0.76 -12.49
C ALA A 309 4.22 -1.44 -13.12
N ILE A 310 3.07 -0.79 -13.04
CA ILE A 310 1.78 -1.35 -13.44
C ILE A 310 1.15 -0.40 -14.45
N THR A 311 0.55 -0.94 -15.51
CA THR A 311 -0.21 -0.15 -16.49
C THR A 311 -1.66 -0.59 -16.43
N PRO A 312 -2.54 0.13 -15.70
CA PRO A 312 -3.92 -0.31 -15.44
C PRO A 312 -4.73 -0.64 -16.70
N SER A 313 -4.53 0.11 -17.78
CA SER A 313 -5.22 -0.09 -19.07
C SER A 313 -4.91 -1.43 -19.74
N HIS A 314 -3.83 -2.11 -19.35
CA HIS A 314 -3.44 -3.42 -19.90
C HIS A 314 -3.82 -4.58 -18.98
N LEU A 315 -4.52 -4.34 -17.87
CA LEU A 315 -4.84 -5.37 -16.89
C LEU A 315 -6.20 -6.01 -17.19
N SER A 316 -6.19 -7.24 -17.72
CA SER A 316 -7.40 -8.04 -17.98
C SER A 316 -8.20 -8.40 -16.72
N GLY A 317 -7.63 -8.23 -15.52
CA GLY A 317 -8.26 -8.54 -14.24
C GLY A 317 -8.69 -7.32 -13.41
N LEU A 318 -8.67 -6.09 -13.96
CA LEU A 318 -8.95 -4.88 -13.19
C LEU A 318 -10.37 -4.86 -12.61
N HIS A 319 -11.37 -5.34 -13.35
CA HIS A 319 -12.76 -5.48 -12.88
C HIS A 319 -12.89 -6.44 -11.68
N ASN A 320 -12.12 -7.53 -11.67
CA ASN A 320 -12.06 -8.44 -10.53
C ASN A 320 -11.40 -7.77 -9.32
N TYR A 321 -10.42 -6.90 -9.54
CA TYR A 321 -9.85 -6.09 -8.46
C TYR A 321 -10.84 -5.03 -7.95
N GLU A 322 -11.60 -4.37 -8.82
CA GLU A 322 -12.69 -3.46 -8.44
C GLU A 322 -13.75 -4.17 -7.59
N LEU A 323 -14.17 -5.36 -8.01
CA LEU A 323 -15.04 -6.23 -7.22
C LEU A 323 -14.40 -6.57 -5.87
N ALA A 324 -13.11 -6.92 -5.85
CA ALA A 324 -12.40 -7.22 -4.63
C ALA A 324 -12.35 -6.03 -3.66
N CYS A 325 -12.19 -4.79 -4.15
CA CYS A 325 -12.25 -3.60 -3.30
C CYS A 325 -13.63 -3.41 -2.63
N ARG A 326 -14.72 -3.78 -3.30
CA ARG A 326 -16.08 -3.71 -2.74
C ARG A 326 -16.31 -4.80 -1.69
N ILE A 327 -15.91 -6.03 -1.99
CA ILE A 327 -16.10 -7.19 -1.11
C ILE A 327 -15.15 -7.11 0.10
N PHE A 328 -13.88 -6.87 -0.15
CA PHE A 328 -12.78 -6.87 0.82
C PHE A 328 -12.36 -5.45 1.20
N HIS A 329 -13.33 -4.61 1.56
CA HIS A 329 -13.08 -3.23 1.98
C HIS A 329 -12.27 -3.18 3.28
N ASN A 330 -11.46 -2.13 3.46
CA ASN A 330 -10.69 -1.96 4.68
C ASN A 330 -11.60 -1.80 5.91
N GLN A 331 -11.21 -2.39 7.04
CA GLN A 331 -11.99 -2.35 8.27
C GLN A 331 -11.18 -1.83 9.44
N TRP A 332 -11.83 -1.09 10.33
CA TRP A 332 -11.30 -0.81 11.66
C TRP A 332 -11.29 -2.08 12.50
N GLN A 333 -10.19 -2.30 13.20
CA GLN A 333 -10.02 -3.36 14.17
C GLN A 333 -9.71 -2.74 15.53
N THR A 334 -10.16 -3.40 16.58
CA THR A 334 -10.04 -2.93 17.96
C THR A 334 -9.04 -3.79 18.72
N ILE A 335 -8.01 -3.14 19.25
CA ILE A 335 -7.10 -3.71 20.24
C ILE A 335 -7.69 -3.37 21.61
N LYS A 336 -8.15 -4.40 22.33
CA LYS A 336 -8.75 -4.24 23.66
C LYS A 336 -7.75 -3.59 24.63
N ALA A 337 -8.29 -2.79 25.54
CA ALA A 337 -7.50 -2.19 26.60
C ALA A 337 -6.78 -3.27 27.43
N LYS A 338 -5.49 -3.05 27.70
CA LYS A 338 -4.73 -3.92 28.61
C LYS A 338 -4.84 -3.37 30.02
N THR A 339 -5.37 -4.17 30.93
CA THR A 339 -5.47 -3.84 32.36
C THR A 339 -4.37 -4.55 33.16
N ASP A 340 -3.92 -3.91 34.23
CA ASP A 340 -3.08 -4.58 35.23
C ASP A 340 -3.93 -5.53 36.10
N ARG A 341 -3.27 -6.33 36.95
CA ARG A 341 -3.94 -7.25 37.89
C ARG A 341 -4.86 -6.53 38.90
N LYS A 342 -4.73 -5.21 39.04
CA LYS A 342 -5.53 -4.36 39.94
C LYS A 342 -6.70 -3.67 39.22
N GLY A 343 -6.89 -3.94 37.92
CA GLY A 343 -7.95 -3.36 37.09
C GLY A 343 -7.61 -1.97 36.51
N ASN A 344 -6.41 -1.44 36.72
CA ASN A 344 -6.01 -0.17 36.10
C ASN A 344 -5.65 -0.37 34.64
N VAL A 345 -6.14 0.53 33.77
CA VAL A 345 -5.82 0.51 32.33
C VAL A 345 -4.36 0.92 32.13
N LYS A 346 -3.53 -0.03 31.69
CA LYS A 346 -2.12 0.21 31.33
C LYS A 346 -2.01 0.76 29.90
N GLU A 347 -2.79 0.22 28.99
CA GLU A 347 -2.91 0.71 27.62
C GLU A 347 -4.40 0.86 27.29
N PRO A 348 -4.87 2.06 26.91
CA PRO A 348 -6.25 2.25 26.51
C PRO A 348 -6.56 1.45 25.26
N GLU A 349 -7.85 1.22 25.01
CA GLU A 349 -8.32 0.64 23.76
C GLU A 349 -7.83 1.46 22.56
N GLN A 350 -7.37 0.76 21.52
CA GLN A 350 -6.79 1.38 20.32
C GLN A 350 -7.42 0.78 19.07
N HIS A 351 -7.46 1.57 18.01
CA HIS A 351 -8.01 1.18 16.73
C HIS A 351 -6.95 1.27 15.63
N PHE A 352 -6.98 0.33 14.71
CA PHE A 352 -6.16 0.35 13.51
C PHE A 352 -6.94 -0.14 12.30
N VAL A 353 -6.53 0.28 11.11
CA VAL A 353 -7.14 -0.19 9.86
C VAL A 353 -6.43 -1.46 9.42
N ARG A 354 -7.23 -2.49 9.11
CA ARG A 354 -6.76 -3.77 8.62
C ARG A 354 -7.33 -4.03 7.23
N PRO A 355 -6.47 -4.21 6.21
CA PRO A 355 -6.87 -4.77 4.93
C PRO A 355 -7.03 -6.29 5.03
N PHE A 356 -7.82 -6.84 4.11
CA PHE A 356 -8.01 -8.28 3.92
C PHE A 356 -6.82 -8.91 3.20
N THR A 357 -6.49 -10.14 3.56
CA THR A 357 -5.42 -10.95 2.99
C THR A 357 -5.75 -11.36 1.56
N ALA A 358 -7.02 -11.70 1.29
CA ALA A 358 -7.50 -12.01 -0.04
C ALA A 358 -7.30 -10.83 -1.01
N ARG A 359 -7.47 -9.58 -0.54
CA ARG A 359 -7.23 -8.39 -1.38
C ARG A 359 -5.75 -8.26 -1.75
N GLU A 360 -4.83 -8.56 -0.82
CA GLU A 360 -3.38 -8.60 -1.10
C GLU A 360 -3.06 -9.56 -2.26
N ILE A 361 -3.62 -10.77 -2.17
CA ILE A 361 -3.46 -11.84 -3.15
C ILE A 361 -4.00 -11.43 -4.52
N ILE A 362 -5.23 -10.91 -4.55
CA ILE A 362 -5.90 -10.50 -5.79
C ILE A 362 -5.13 -9.37 -6.46
N ALA A 363 -4.68 -8.37 -5.68
CA ALA A 363 -3.87 -7.28 -6.19
C ALA A 363 -2.54 -7.74 -6.81
N ASP A 364 -1.80 -8.62 -6.11
CA ASP A 364 -0.53 -9.18 -6.61
C ASP A 364 -0.72 -10.04 -7.87
N ASN A 365 -1.87 -10.69 -8.03
CA ASN A 365 -2.19 -11.47 -9.22
C ASN A 365 -2.59 -10.58 -10.38
N VAL A 366 -3.51 -9.64 -10.17
CA VAL A 366 -3.99 -8.72 -11.21
C VAL A 366 -2.84 -7.86 -11.72
N ALA A 367 -2.03 -7.29 -10.83
CA ALA A 367 -0.83 -6.54 -11.22
C ALA A 367 0.19 -7.41 -11.98
N GLY A 368 0.26 -8.71 -11.69
CA GLY A 368 1.10 -9.68 -12.38
C GLY A 368 0.48 -10.28 -13.65
N GLN A 369 -0.67 -9.78 -14.12
CA GLN A 369 -1.44 -10.33 -15.26
C GLN A 369 -1.76 -11.82 -15.12
N ARG A 370 -2.03 -12.26 -13.89
CA ARG A 370 -2.47 -13.60 -13.55
C ARG A 370 -3.94 -13.58 -13.14
N ARG A 371 -4.58 -14.75 -13.22
CA ARG A 371 -5.95 -14.95 -12.68
C ARG A 371 -5.98 -14.54 -11.21
N TRP A 372 -7.07 -13.93 -10.76
CA TRP A 372 -7.17 -13.35 -9.42
C TRP A 372 -6.89 -14.36 -8.28
N TYR A 373 -7.14 -15.64 -8.52
CA TYR A 373 -6.92 -16.73 -7.58
C TYR A 373 -5.61 -17.54 -7.83
N ALA A 374 -4.78 -17.18 -8.80
CA ALA A 374 -3.62 -17.97 -9.23
C ALA A 374 -2.56 -18.13 -8.11
N GLY A 375 -2.23 -19.37 -7.74
CA GLY A 375 -1.34 -19.67 -6.61
C GLY A 375 -2.05 -19.93 -5.28
N PHE A 376 -3.37 -20.14 -5.30
CA PHE A 376 -4.17 -20.37 -4.07
C PHE A 376 -3.64 -21.51 -3.19
N ALA A 377 -3.06 -22.54 -3.79
CA ALA A 377 -2.45 -23.62 -3.04
C ALA A 377 -1.30 -23.18 -2.13
N ASP A 378 -0.50 -22.21 -2.57
CA ASP A 378 0.68 -21.77 -1.83
C ASP A 378 0.26 -21.00 -0.57
N TRP A 379 -0.79 -20.17 -0.67
CA TRP A 379 -1.33 -19.42 0.48
C TRP A 379 -2.05 -20.32 1.48
N MET A 380 -2.69 -21.39 1.01
CA MET A 380 -3.30 -22.39 1.89
C MET A 380 -2.27 -23.29 2.58
N THR A 381 -1.02 -23.27 2.13
CA THR A 381 0.09 -24.03 2.76
C THR A 381 0.76 -23.23 3.88
N ASN A 382 0.80 -21.91 3.79
CA ASN A 382 1.34 -21.05 4.85
C ASN A 382 0.31 -20.86 5.99
N PRO A 383 0.64 -21.20 7.24
CA PRO A 383 -0.31 -21.14 8.36
C PRO A 383 -0.93 -19.75 8.59
N GLY A 384 -0.15 -18.67 8.50
CA GLY A 384 -0.62 -17.31 8.80
C GLY A 384 -1.62 -16.79 7.76
N THR A 385 -1.35 -17.01 6.48
CA THR A 385 -2.28 -16.66 5.40
C THR A 385 -3.50 -17.57 5.40
N ARG A 386 -3.33 -18.87 5.67
CA ARG A 386 -4.44 -19.82 5.77
C ARG A 386 -5.45 -19.42 6.84
N ILE A 387 -4.99 -19.09 8.05
CA ILE A 387 -5.88 -18.66 9.16
C ILE A 387 -6.65 -17.41 8.74
N SER A 388 -5.95 -16.46 8.13
CA SER A 388 -6.56 -15.20 7.68
C SER A 388 -7.63 -15.44 6.60
N LEU A 389 -7.34 -16.26 5.58
CA LEU A 389 -8.31 -16.61 4.53
C LEU A 389 -9.53 -17.36 5.06
N GLN A 390 -9.40 -18.13 6.15
CA GLN A 390 -10.53 -18.79 6.81
C GLN A 390 -11.49 -17.80 7.49
N PHE A 391 -10.97 -16.71 8.07
CA PHE A 391 -11.78 -15.60 8.59
C PHE A 391 -12.51 -14.85 7.45
N GLU A 392 -11.92 -14.79 6.27
CA GLU A 392 -12.43 -14.08 5.08
C GLU A 392 -13.34 -14.98 4.20
N ARG A 393 -13.84 -16.09 4.75
CA ARG A 393 -14.59 -17.13 4.03
C ARG A 393 -15.86 -16.61 3.37
N LYS A 394 -16.61 -15.74 4.06
CA LYS A 394 -17.87 -15.16 3.54
C LYS A 394 -17.59 -14.31 2.32
N GLU A 395 -16.57 -13.47 2.42
CA GLU A 395 -16.11 -12.56 1.38
C GLU A 395 -15.51 -13.35 0.21
N LEU A 396 -14.72 -14.40 0.47
CA LEU A 396 -14.21 -15.31 -0.56
C LEU A 396 -15.35 -16.01 -1.31
N TYR A 397 -16.40 -16.45 -0.62
CA TYR A 397 -17.59 -17.01 -1.27
C TYR A 397 -18.22 -15.99 -2.22
N GLN A 398 -18.49 -14.78 -1.73
CA GLN A 398 -19.05 -13.72 -2.56
C GLN A 398 -18.19 -13.44 -3.79
N MET A 399 -16.86 -13.42 -3.61
CA MET A 399 -15.91 -13.28 -4.72
C MET A 399 -16.06 -14.42 -5.74
N THR A 400 -16.18 -15.68 -5.31
CA THR A 400 -16.41 -16.80 -6.24
C THR A 400 -17.74 -16.73 -6.99
N GLN A 401 -18.76 -16.07 -6.43
CA GLN A 401 -20.06 -15.91 -7.08
C GLN A 401 -20.06 -14.75 -8.07
N GLU A 402 -19.40 -13.63 -7.77
CA GLU A 402 -19.49 -12.41 -8.57
C GLU A 402 -18.32 -12.23 -9.56
N ALA A 403 -17.16 -12.85 -9.31
CA ALA A 403 -15.96 -12.62 -10.11
C ALA A 403 -16.08 -13.15 -11.54
N HIS A 404 -15.43 -12.47 -12.48
CA HIS A 404 -15.26 -12.97 -13.82
C HIS A 404 -14.17 -14.05 -13.85
N PHE A 405 -14.50 -15.18 -14.48
CA PHE A 405 -13.58 -16.28 -14.74
C PHE A 405 -13.31 -16.37 -16.23
N ASP A 406 -12.13 -16.86 -16.62
CA ASP A 406 -11.76 -16.96 -18.04
C ASP A 406 -12.68 -17.95 -18.77
N HIS A 407 -13.10 -19.02 -18.08
CA HIS A 407 -13.97 -20.04 -18.64
C HIS A 407 -15.08 -20.46 -17.65
N PRO A 408 -16.34 -20.70 -18.12
CA PRO A 408 -17.46 -21.09 -17.26
C PRO A 408 -17.24 -22.38 -16.45
N ASN A 409 -16.41 -23.29 -16.94
CA ASN A 409 -16.09 -24.56 -16.25
C ASN A 409 -15.44 -24.35 -14.87
N GLU A 410 -14.79 -23.21 -14.63
CA GLU A 410 -14.16 -22.88 -13.35
C GLU A 410 -15.22 -22.74 -12.24
N ARG A 411 -16.35 -22.11 -12.56
CA ARG A 411 -17.49 -21.96 -11.64
C ARG A 411 -18.16 -23.31 -11.37
N ILE A 412 -18.33 -24.13 -12.40
CA ILE A 412 -18.88 -25.49 -12.27
C ILE A 412 -17.98 -26.33 -11.36
N PHE A 413 -16.66 -26.23 -11.55
CA PHE A 413 -15.68 -26.94 -10.73
C PHE A 413 -15.74 -26.52 -9.25
N ILE A 414 -15.79 -25.22 -8.96
CA ILE A 414 -15.96 -24.70 -7.59
C ILE A 414 -17.27 -25.22 -6.99
N ALA A 415 -18.39 -25.14 -7.72
CA ALA A 415 -19.70 -25.58 -7.25
C ALA A 415 -19.72 -27.08 -6.93
N ALA A 416 -19.10 -27.92 -7.77
CA ALA A 416 -18.95 -29.35 -7.52
C ALA A 416 -18.16 -29.63 -6.24
N CYS A 417 -17.07 -28.88 -5.99
CA CYS A 417 -16.30 -28.98 -4.75
C CYS A 417 -17.09 -28.52 -3.52
N HIS A 418 -17.86 -27.43 -3.60
CA HIS A 418 -18.73 -26.98 -2.51
C HIS A 418 -19.80 -28.02 -2.17
N GLU A 419 -20.43 -28.61 -3.19
CA GLU A 419 -21.44 -29.64 -3.00
C GLU A 419 -20.84 -30.91 -2.38
N ALA A 420 -19.69 -31.34 -2.88
CA ALA A 420 -18.99 -32.50 -2.34
C ALA A 420 -18.65 -32.30 -0.85
N TRP A 421 -18.17 -31.11 -0.49
CA TRP A 421 -17.87 -30.80 0.90
C TRP A 421 -19.11 -30.77 1.78
N ARG A 422 -20.21 -30.16 1.32
CA ARG A 422 -21.50 -30.15 2.05
C ARG A 422 -21.99 -31.55 2.38
N ARG A 423 -22.05 -32.42 1.37
CA ARG A 423 -22.50 -33.81 1.55
C ARG A 423 -21.58 -34.57 2.50
N ARG A 424 -20.27 -34.32 2.40
CA ARG A 424 -19.28 -34.91 3.31
C ARG A 424 -19.49 -34.48 4.75
N LEU A 425 -19.77 -33.20 5.00
CA LEU A 425 -20.12 -32.69 6.33
C LEU A 425 -21.39 -33.34 6.87
N GLY A 426 -22.42 -33.52 6.03
CA GLY A 426 -23.64 -34.25 6.41
C GLY A 426 -23.35 -35.68 6.89
N GLN A 427 -22.55 -36.44 6.14
CA GLN A 427 -22.12 -37.79 6.53
C GLN A 427 -21.31 -37.80 7.84
N ILE A 428 -20.44 -36.79 8.05
CA ILE A 428 -19.67 -36.64 9.28
C ILE A 428 -20.60 -36.30 10.46
N GLY A 429 -21.63 -35.48 10.24
CA GLY A 429 -22.67 -35.19 11.24
C GLY A 429 -23.43 -36.43 11.66
N ASP A 430 -23.85 -37.26 10.70
CA ASP A 430 -24.51 -38.55 10.98
C ASP A 430 -23.59 -39.51 11.75
N ARG A 431 -22.30 -39.50 11.44
CA ARG A 431 -21.30 -40.29 12.16
C ARG A 431 -21.09 -39.76 13.58
N ALA A 432 -20.95 -38.46 13.75
CA ALA A 432 -20.77 -37.79 15.04
C ALA A 432 -21.92 -38.13 16.00
N ARG A 433 -23.17 -38.08 15.50
CA ARG A 433 -24.38 -38.45 16.25
C ARG A 433 -24.40 -39.93 16.65
N ARG A 434 -24.01 -40.84 15.74
CA ARG A 434 -23.98 -42.29 16.01
C ARG A 434 -22.88 -42.69 16.99
N GLU A 435 -21.71 -42.07 16.89
CA GLU A 435 -20.52 -42.44 17.67
C GLU A 435 -20.38 -41.61 18.96
N GLY A 436 -21.23 -40.60 19.19
CA GLY A 436 -21.15 -39.71 20.35
C GLY A 436 -19.88 -38.83 20.37
N ILE A 437 -19.30 -38.56 19.20
CA ILE A 437 -18.06 -37.78 19.05
C ILE A 437 -18.41 -36.34 18.67
N ALA A 438 -17.65 -35.37 19.16
CA ALA A 438 -17.80 -33.97 18.77
C ALA A 438 -17.65 -33.78 17.24
N PHE A 439 -18.70 -33.26 16.60
CA PHE A 439 -18.74 -33.00 15.16
C PHE A 439 -17.60 -32.08 14.71
N SER A 440 -17.31 -31.02 15.47
CA SER A 440 -16.28 -30.03 15.13
C SER A 440 -14.90 -30.64 14.97
N ARG A 441 -14.53 -31.56 15.86
CA ARG A 441 -13.26 -32.31 15.80
C ARG A 441 -13.16 -33.16 14.53
N LEU A 442 -14.23 -33.86 14.16
CA LEU A 442 -14.24 -34.72 12.97
C LEU A 442 -14.21 -33.88 11.68
N ALA A 443 -15.01 -32.81 11.63
CA ALA A 443 -15.07 -31.90 10.49
C ALA A 443 -13.74 -31.17 10.27
N SER A 444 -13.11 -30.70 11.34
CA SER A 444 -11.76 -30.10 11.34
C SER A 444 -10.71 -31.06 10.78
N GLY A 445 -10.66 -32.30 11.30
CA GLY A 445 -9.70 -33.30 10.86
C GLY A 445 -9.87 -33.66 9.38
N GLU A 446 -11.10 -33.81 8.90
CA GLU A 446 -11.36 -34.09 7.48
C GLU A 446 -11.02 -32.90 6.59
N TYR A 447 -11.33 -31.67 7.02
CA TYR A 447 -10.96 -30.44 6.31
C TYR A 447 -9.44 -30.37 6.10
N GLU A 448 -8.67 -30.56 7.17
CA GLU A 448 -7.20 -30.49 7.10
C GLU A 448 -6.63 -31.62 6.25
N LYS A 449 -7.20 -32.82 6.33
CA LYS A 449 -6.82 -33.96 5.48
C LYS A 449 -7.00 -33.65 4.00
N ILE A 450 -8.17 -33.13 3.60
CA ILE A 450 -8.46 -32.78 2.21
C ILE A 450 -7.55 -31.64 1.76
N ARG A 451 -7.40 -30.59 2.57
CA ARG A 451 -6.52 -29.45 2.29
C ARG A 451 -5.09 -29.90 2.03
N VAL A 452 -4.52 -30.73 2.92
CA VAL A 452 -3.15 -31.26 2.79
C VAL A 452 -3.02 -32.12 1.54
N ALA A 453 -3.99 -32.98 1.24
CA ALA A 453 -3.97 -33.82 0.04
C ALA A 453 -3.95 -32.96 -1.24
N LEU A 454 -4.82 -31.96 -1.34
CA LEU A 454 -4.88 -31.04 -2.48
C LEU A 454 -3.60 -30.21 -2.60
N ALA A 455 -3.12 -29.63 -1.50
CA ALA A 455 -1.92 -28.78 -1.51
C ALA A 455 -0.64 -29.54 -1.91
N ARG A 456 -0.57 -30.85 -1.59
CA ARG A 456 0.59 -31.71 -1.93
C ARG A 456 0.56 -32.28 -3.34
N CYS A 457 -0.49 -32.03 -4.13
CA CYS A 457 -0.54 -32.47 -5.52
C CYS A 457 0.56 -31.80 -6.35
N LYS A 458 1.36 -32.62 -7.07
CA LYS A 458 2.53 -32.19 -7.85
C LYS A 458 2.36 -32.37 -9.37
N ASN A 459 1.33 -33.07 -9.81
CA ASN A 459 1.01 -33.33 -11.22
C ASN A 459 -0.48 -33.64 -11.39
N ALA A 460 -0.96 -33.71 -12.64
CA ALA A 460 -2.38 -33.93 -12.92
C ALA A 460 -2.89 -35.29 -12.42
N THR A 461 -2.06 -36.34 -12.45
CA THR A 461 -2.45 -37.67 -11.94
C THR A 461 -2.76 -37.65 -10.44
N SER A 462 -1.87 -37.04 -9.63
CA SER A 462 -2.10 -36.89 -8.19
C SER A 462 -3.34 -36.05 -7.89
N LEU A 463 -3.56 -34.97 -8.65
CA LEU A 463 -4.73 -34.12 -8.49
C LEU A 463 -6.01 -34.88 -8.84
N ARG A 464 -6.05 -35.55 -10.00
CA ARG A 464 -7.20 -36.37 -10.41
C ARG A 464 -7.56 -37.36 -9.32
N SER A 465 -6.58 -38.12 -8.82
CA SER A 465 -6.82 -39.09 -7.75
C SER A 465 -7.47 -38.46 -6.51
N VAL A 466 -6.93 -37.33 -6.02
CA VAL A 466 -7.46 -36.66 -4.82
C VAL A 466 -8.84 -36.08 -5.07
N VAL A 467 -9.06 -35.41 -6.21
CA VAL A 467 -10.33 -34.77 -6.54
C VAL A 467 -11.42 -35.81 -6.80
N THR A 468 -11.10 -36.90 -7.50
CA THR A 468 -12.07 -37.99 -7.75
C THR A 468 -12.42 -38.75 -6.48
N ASP A 469 -11.45 -39.01 -5.58
CA ASP A 469 -11.72 -39.61 -4.27
C ASP A 469 -12.56 -38.68 -3.39
N PHE A 470 -12.31 -37.37 -3.45
CA PHE A 470 -13.10 -36.37 -2.76
C PHE A 470 -14.55 -36.34 -3.26
N TRP A 471 -14.76 -36.32 -4.58
CA TRP A 471 -16.09 -36.33 -5.19
C TRP A 471 -16.82 -37.67 -4.99
N SER A 472 -16.14 -38.80 -5.12
CA SER A 472 -16.78 -40.13 -4.99
C SER A 472 -17.36 -40.36 -3.59
N ARG A 473 -16.68 -39.87 -2.55
CA ARG A 473 -17.15 -39.94 -1.16
C ARG A 473 -18.43 -39.16 -0.92
N ALA A 474 -18.72 -38.15 -1.73
CA ALA A 474 -19.94 -37.35 -1.62
C ALA A 474 -21.17 -38.01 -2.30
N GLY A 475 -20.97 -39.05 -3.10
CA GLY A 475 -22.02 -39.69 -3.89
C GLY A 475 -22.37 -38.90 -5.16
N SER A 476 -23.66 -38.89 -5.53
CA SER A 476 -24.11 -38.19 -6.74
C SER A 476 -23.99 -36.67 -6.62
N LEU A 477 -23.39 -35.99 -7.60
CA LEU A 477 -23.21 -34.53 -7.62
C LEU A 477 -23.85 -33.94 -8.89
N PRO A 478 -25.03 -33.28 -8.83
CA PRO A 478 -25.71 -32.72 -10.00
C PRO A 478 -24.86 -31.71 -10.80
N ALA A 479 -23.99 -30.95 -10.12
CA ALA A 479 -23.05 -30.04 -10.79
C ALA A 479 -22.07 -30.79 -11.70
N LEU A 480 -21.65 -32.00 -11.30
CA LEU A 480 -20.82 -32.87 -12.15
C LEU A 480 -21.64 -33.57 -13.22
N GLN A 481 -22.85 -34.04 -12.92
CA GLN A 481 -23.70 -34.72 -13.91
C GLN A 481 -24.02 -33.84 -15.13
N SER A 482 -24.28 -32.56 -14.88
CA SER A 482 -24.57 -31.59 -15.94
C SER A 482 -23.30 -30.98 -16.58
N GLY A 483 -22.19 -30.92 -15.83
CA GLY A 483 -20.98 -30.18 -16.21
C GLY A 483 -19.73 -31.01 -16.51
N TRP A 484 -19.80 -32.35 -16.48
CA TRP A 484 -18.62 -33.24 -16.53
C TRP A 484 -17.69 -32.94 -17.71
N ASN A 485 -18.23 -32.92 -18.93
CA ASN A 485 -17.42 -32.69 -20.13
C ASN A 485 -16.72 -31.32 -20.14
N ALA A 486 -17.33 -30.31 -19.50
CA ALA A 486 -16.77 -28.98 -19.42
C ALA A 486 -15.60 -28.89 -18.43
N ILE A 487 -15.58 -29.71 -17.38
CA ILE A 487 -14.53 -29.67 -16.35
C ILE A 487 -13.33 -30.57 -16.65
N LEU A 488 -13.46 -31.58 -17.52
CA LEU A 488 -12.38 -32.51 -17.87
C LEU A 488 -11.07 -31.80 -18.29
N PRO A 489 -11.10 -30.72 -19.11
CA PRO A 489 -9.89 -29.99 -19.48
C PRO A 489 -9.12 -29.40 -18.28
N LEU A 490 -9.80 -29.08 -17.17
CA LEU A 490 -9.14 -28.58 -15.95
C LEU A 490 -8.28 -29.65 -15.26
N LEU A 491 -8.57 -30.94 -15.52
CA LEU A 491 -7.89 -32.09 -14.92
C LEU A 491 -6.75 -32.64 -15.78
N GLU A 492 -6.43 -31.99 -16.90
CA GLU A 492 -5.35 -32.35 -17.81
C GLU A 492 -3.99 -31.77 -17.35
N GLU A 493 -2.91 -32.22 -17.99
CA GLU A 493 -1.53 -31.81 -17.65
C GLU A 493 -1.27 -30.32 -17.83
N SER A 494 -2.02 -29.64 -18.71
CA SER A 494 -1.90 -28.20 -18.95
C SER A 494 -2.48 -27.35 -17.82
N GLU A 495 -3.60 -27.78 -17.22
CA GLU A 495 -4.41 -26.94 -16.33
C GLU A 495 -4.52 -27.46 -14.88
N TRP A 496 -3.87 -28.58 -14.53
CA TRP A 496 -4.00 -29.15 -13.18
C TRP A 496 -3.64 -28.16 -12.05
N ARG A 497 -2.68 -27.24 -12.26
CA ARG A 497 -2.35 -26.22 -11.25
C ARG A 497 -3.53 -25.29 -10.99
N LYS A 498 -4.23 -24.90 -12.05
CA LYS A 498 -5.45 -24.10 -11.99
C LYS A 498 -6.55 -24.85 -11.23
N ALA A 499 -6.79 -26.12 -11.57
CA ALA A 499 -7.77 -26.95 -10.85
C ALA A 499 -7.42 -27.14 -9.37
N ARG A 500 -6.13 -27.30 -9.03
CA ARG A 500 -5.66 -27.37 -7.64
C ARG A 500 -5.97 -26.09 -6.88
N ASP A 501 -5.69 -24.93 -7.46
CA ASP A 501 -5.99 -23.64 -6.85
C ASP A 501 -7.51 -23.44 -6.68
N LEU A 502 -8.31 -23.78 -7.70
CA LEU A 502 -9.77 -23.74 -7.64
C LEU A 502 -10.35 -24.67 -6.57
N ALA A 503 -9.80 -25.89 -6.40
CA ALA A 503 -10.26 -26.83 -5.39
C ALA A 503 -10.01 -26.30 -3.96
N LEU A 504 -8.83 -25.72 -3.74
CA LEU A 504 -8.48 -25.12 -2.44
C LEU A 504 -9.24 -23.82 -2.19
N LEU A 505 -9.49 -23.01 -3.22
CA LEU A 505 -10.37 -21.85 -3.16
C LEU A 505 -11.80 -22.27 -2.80
N ALA A 506 -12.33 -23.32 -3.42
CA ALA A 506 -13.65 -23.86 -3.10
C ALA A 506 -13.72 -24.31 -1.63
N LEU A 507 -12.70 -25.02 -1.15
CA LEU A 507 -12.64 -25.45 0.24
C LEU A 507 -12.58 -24.26 1.22
N ALA A 508 -11.84 -23.20 0.88
CA ALA A 508 -11.73 -22.00 1.72
C ALA A 508 -12.98 -21.09 1.68
N SER A 509 -13.74 -21.12 0.58
CA SER A 509 -14.93 -20.27 0.37
C SER A 509 -16.26 -20.96 0.71
N TYR A 510 -16.25 -22.23 1.12
CA TYR A 510 -17.49 -22.94 1.43
C TYR A 510 -18.29 -22.28 2.57
N GLN A 511 -19.58 -22.01 2.32
CA GLN A 511 -20.53 -21.52 3.33
C GLN A 511 -21.21 -22.66 4.09
N PRO A 512 -21.24 -22.63 5.43
CA PRO A 512 -21.91 -23.65 6.23
C PRO A 512 -23.42 -23.71 5.93
N GLY A 513 -23.97 -24.92 5.89
CA GLY A 513 -25.40 -25.15 5.68
C GLY A 513 -26.26 -25.04 6.94
N ASN A 514 -25.65 -25.07 8.13
CA ASN A 514 -26.32 -25.05 9.44
C ASN A 514 -25.39 -24.49 10.55
N ALA A 515 -25.95 -24.31 11.76
CA ALA A 515 -25.23 -23.76 12.91
C ALA A 515 -24.06 -24.66 13.39
N ASP A 516 -24.23 -25.97 13.36
CA ASP A 516 -23.20 -26.92 13.78
C ASP A 516 -21.97 -26.87 12.84
N GLU A 517 -22.21 -26.77 11.53
CA GLU A 517 -21.18 -26.52 10.52
C GLU A 517 -20.49 -25.17 10.74
N ALA A 518 -21.25 -24.12 11.03
CA ALA A 518 -20.70 -22.80 11.29
C ALA A 518 -19.78 -22.82 12.52
N GLN A 519 -20.20 -23.45 13.61
CA GLN A 519 -19.39 -23.61 14.82
C GLN A 519 -18.12 -24.44 14.56
N ALA A 520 -18.25 -25.58 13.90
CA ALA A 520 -17.12 -26.45 13.56
C ALA A 520 -16.05 -25.74 12.70
N LEU A 521 -16.51 -24.90 11.77
CA LEU A 521 -15.62 -24.14 10.90
C LEU A 521 -15.01 -22.90 11.59
N ALA A 522 -15.67 -22.36 12.63
CA ALA A 522 -15.16 -21.26 13.44
C ALA A 522 -14.12 -21.71 14.50
N GLU A 523 -14.31 -22.89 15.11
CA GLU A 523 -13.36 -23.47 16.07
C GLU A 523 -11.97 -23.74 15.45
N ASN A 524 -11.92 -23.97 14.13
CA ASN A 524 -10.67 -24.09 13.37
C ASN A 524 -9.86 -22.80 13.29
N THR A 525 -10.48 -21.65 13.53
CA THR A 525 -9.90 -20.33 13.27
C THR A 525 -9.40 -19.64 14.56
N ALA A 526 -9.87 -20.07 15.73
CA ALA A 526 -9.79 -19.30 16.98
C ALA A 526 -8.43 -19.30 17.73
N THR A 527 -7.38 -19.98 17.23
CA THR A 527 -6.22 -20.30 18.09
C THR A 527 -5.01 -19.37 18.05
N HIS A 528 -4.90 -18.36 17.16
CA HIS A 528 -3.64 -17.59 17.05
C HIS A 528 -3.77 -16.14 16.51
N GLU A 529 -4.62 -15.28 17.10
CA GLU A 529 -4.54 -13.82 16.81
C GLU A 529 -3.81 -13.01 17.89
N GLU A 530 -3.61 -13.54 19.10
CA GLU A 530 -2.75 -12.92 20.12
C GLU A 530 -1.27 -13.21 19.82
N GLY A 531 -0.62 -12.43 18.96
CA GLY A 531 0.85 -12.52 18.85
C GLY A 531 1.54 -12.02 17.58
N ILE A 532 0.83 -11.41 16.62
CA ILE A 532 1.46 -10.89 15.38
C ILE A 532 1.56 -9.35 15.39
N GLU A 533 1.38 -8.71 16.55
CA GLU A 533 1.28 -7.24 16.69
C GLU A 533 2.55 -6.55 17.23
N GLU A 534 3.73 -6.88 16.68
CA GLU A 534 4.98 -6.11 16.91
C GLU A 534 5.66 -5.62 15.62
#